data_AF-A0A9D9L888-F1
#
_entry.id   AF-A0A9D9L888-F1
#
_cell.length_a   1.000
_cell.length_b   1.000
_cell.length_c   1.000
_cell.angle_alpha   90.00
_cell.angle_beta   90.00
_cell.angle_gamma   90.00
#
_symmetry.space_group_name_H-M   'P 1'
#
loop_
_entity.id
_entity.type
_entity.pdbx_description
1 polymer ?
#
loop_
_entity_poly.entity_id
_entity_poly.type
_entity_poly.pdbx_seq_one_letter_code
_entity_poly.pdbx_strand_id
1 'polypeptide(L)'
;HHHYIKWNNNRKTRLALLSISNYYDNFDGYSLRYAYHLLKKRKEPNKILIVVSDGVPSSDRCCGDAGIADARMAVNEARKHLTVLGVSIGGSYISDSLRQIYGNGLLIVNDLSELFMNISSKLRKIIKQEI
;
A
#
# COMPACT_ATOMS: atom_id res chain seq x y z
N HIS A 1 12.04 0.68 9.04
CA HIS A 1 11.50 1.09 7.73
C HIS A 1 12.56 1.82 6.93
N HIS A 2 12.78 1.40 5.70
CA HIS A 2 13.70 2.06 4.76
C HIS A 2 12.95 3.11 3.96
N HIS A 3 13.51 4.30 3.85
CA HIS A 3 12.93 5.42 3.10
C HIS A 3 13.84 5.74 1.92
N TYR A 4 13.39 5.40 0.72
CA TYR A 4 14.11 5.71 -0.52
C TYR A 4 13.89 7.16 -0.96
N ILE A 5 12.70 7.69 -0.70
CA ILE A 5 12.34 9.07 -0.97
C ILE A 5 11.53 9.65 0.19
N LYS A 6 11.73 10.94 0.45
CA LYS A 6 10.99 11.70 1.48
C LYS A 6 10.35 12.94 0.83
N TRP A 7 9.64 13.74 1.63
CA TRP A 7 8.82 14.87 1.16
C TRP A 7 9.56 15.92 0.32
N ASN A 8 10.88 16.06 0.48
CA ASN A 8 11.71 17.02 -0.27
C ASN A 8 12.00 16.61 -1.73
N ASN A 9 11.55 15.42 -2.16
CA ASN A 9 11.45 14.91 -3.54
C ASN A 9 12.26 15.66 -4.62
N ASN A 10 13.59 15.47 -4.63
CA ASN A 10 14.49 16.02 -5.65
C ASN A 10 15.03 14.94 -6.60
N ARG A 11 15.58 15.36 -7.75
CA ARG A 11 16.07 14.44 -8.80
C ARG A 11 17.08 13.40 -8.28
N LYS A 12 18.01 13.82 -7.41
CA LYS A 12 19.00 12.91 -6.82
C LYS A 12 18.34 11.84 -5.94
N THR A 13 17.36 12.22 -5.12
CA THR A 13 16.63 11.27 -4.26
C THR A 13 15.71 10.32 -5.03
N ARG A 14 15.21 10.70 -6.20
CA ARG A 14 14.38 9.81 -7.03
C ARG A 14 15.17 8.61 -7.56
N LEU A 15 16.47 8.78 -7.84
CA LEU A 15 17.32 7.68 -8.30
C LEU A 15 17.48 6.58 -7.24
N ALA A 16 17.31 6.90 -5.95
CA ALA A 16 17.34 5.90 -4.89
C ALA A 16 16.18 4.88 -4.98
N LEU A 17 15.10 5.19 -5.70
CA LEU A 17 14.03 4.20 -5.96
C LEU A 17 14.55 3.00 -6.77
N LEU A 18 15.59 3.18 -7.59
CA LEU A 18 16.20 2.10 -8.36
C LEU A 18 17.01 1.12 -7.50
N SER A 19 17.30 1.47 -6.25
CA SER A 19 18.01 0.60 -5.31
C SER A 19 17.05 -0.12 -4.35
N ILE A 20 15.76 -0.17 -4.66
CA ILE A 20 14.82 -1.02 -3.93
C ILE A 20 15.20 -2.48 -4.19
N SER A 21 15.25 -3.26 -3.12
CA SER A 21 15.48 -4.71 -3.18
C SER A 21 14.56 -5.41 -2.19
N ASN A 22 14.39 -6.71 -2.34
CA ASN A 22 13.68 -7.52 -1.36
C ASN A 22 14.50 -7.61 -0.05
N TYR A 23 13.80 -7.64 1.08
CA TYR A 23 14.38 -7.79 2.41
C TYR A 23 13.48 -8.70 3.24
N TYR A 24 13.62 -10.01 3.03
CA TYR A 24 12.85 -11.06 3.72
C TYR A 24 11.32 -10.88 3.58
N ASP A 25 10.60 -11.29 4.61
CA ASP A 25 9.15 -11.33 4.70
C ASP A 25 8.49 -9.96 4.91
N ASN A 26 7.23 -9.86 4.49
CA ASN A 26 6.40 -8.68 4.72
C ASN A 26 5.70 -8.73 6.09
N PHE A 27 5.84 -7.64 6.84
CA PHE A 27 5.10 -7.37 8.06
C PHE A 27 4.12 -6.20 7.83
N ASP A 28 3.04 -6.49 7.13
CA ASP A 28 2.11 -5.52 6.57
C ASP A 28 1.47 -4.63 7.63
N GLY A 29 0.88 -5.21 8.67
CA GLY A 29 0.16 -4.42 9.68
C GLY A 29 1.05 -3.44 10.43
N TYR A 30 2.31 -3.79 10.68
CA TYR A 30 3.30 -2.85 11.22
C TYR A 30 3.64 -1.73 10.22
N SER A 31 3.89 -2.11 8.97
CA SER A 31 4.27 -1.17 7.90
C SER A 31 3.15 -0.20 7.54
N LEU A 32 1.91 -0.67 7.48
CA LEU A 32 0.70 0.11 7.26
C LEU A 32 0.53 1.16 8.36
N ARG A 33 0.61 0.75 9.64
CA ARG A 33 0.48 1.68 10.77
C ARG A 33 1.57 2.73 10.74
N TYR A 34 2.82 2.35 10.49
CA TYR A 34 3.92 3.28 10.37
C TYR A 34 3.69 4.32 9.27
N ALA A 35 3.35 3.88 8.05
CA ALA A 35 3.09 4.76 6.92
C ALA A 35 1.88 5.68 7.17
N TYR A 36 0.80 5.15 7.75
CA TYR A 36 -0.36 5.92 8.19
C TYR A 36 0.03 7.03 9.17
N HIS A 37 0.79 6.73 10.23
CA HIS A 37 1.18 7.73 11.23
C HIS A 37 2.09 8.82 10.64
N LEU A 38 2.95 8.47 9.67
CA LEU A 38 3.74 9.47 8.95
C LEU A 38 2.87 10.38 8.08
N LEU A 39 1.94 9.79 7.33
CA LEU A 39 1.07 10.52 6.43
C LEU A 39 0.05 11.38 7.20
N LYS A 40 -0.45 10.91 8.35
CA LYS A 40 -1.36 11.67 9.23
C LYS A 40 -0.77 13.00 9.71
N LYS A 41 0.55 13.10 9.88
CA LYS A 41 1.25 14.33 10.31
C LYS A 41 1.28 15.42 9.22
N ARG A 42 0.93 15.08 7.98
CA ARG A 42 0.90 16.03 6.86
C ARG A 42 -0.29 16.98 6.98
N LYS A 43 -0.08 18.24 6.63
CA LYS A 43 -1.11 19.30 6.72
C LYS A 43 -2.13 19.23 5.58
N GLU A 44 -1.78 18.57 4.48
CA GLU A 44 -2.61 18.44 3.29
C GLU A 44 -3.93 17.73 3.63
N PRO A 45 -5.10 18.26 3.25
CA PRO A 45 -6.39 17.71 3.67
C PRO A 45 -6.63 16.32 3.07
N ASN A 46 -6.39 16.17 1.77
CA ASN A 46 -6.61 14.92 1.04
C ASN A 46 -5.32 14.11 1.04
N LYS A 47 -5.38 12.89 1.56
CA LYS A 47 -4.23 12.00 1.73
C LYS A 47 -4.56 10.62 1.18
N ILE A 48 -3.66 10.09 0.36
CA ILE A 48 -3.79 8.75 -0.23
C ILE A 48 -2.56 7.93 0.17
N LEU A 49 -2.79 6.78 0.82
CA LEU A 49 -1.79 5.76 1.06
C LEU A 49 -1.94 4.67 0.00
N ILE A 50 -0.93 4.53 -0.86
CA ILE A 50 -0.85 3.47 -1.87
C ILE A 50 0.08 2.38 -1.32
N VAL A 51 -0.40 1.14 -1.27
CA VAL A 51 0.32 -0.01 -0.74
C VAL A 51 0.47 -1.02 -1.85
N VAL A 52 1.71 -1.28 -2.26
CA VAL A 52 2.02 -2.22 -3.34
C VAL A 52 2.58 -3.50 -2.71
N SER A 53 1.98 -4.65 -3.03
CA SER A 53 2.41 -5.97 -2.53
C SER A 53 2.26 -7.04 -3.61
N ASP A 54 3.17 -8.00 -3.64
CA ASP A 54 3.11 -9.23 -4.42
C ASP A 54 2.64 -10.45 -3.60
N GLY A 55 2.33 -10.25 -2.32
CA GLY A 55 2.01 -11.32 -1.38
C GLY A 55 1.07 -10.91 -0.23
N VAL A 56 0.70 -11.92 0.56
CA VAL A 56 0.00 -11.78 1.85
C VAL A 56 1.01 -11.72 2.99
N PRO A 57 0.64 -11.27 4.21
CA PRO A 57 1.58 -11.18 5.33
C PRO A 57 2.28 -12.51 5.63
N SER A 58 3.62 -12.52 5.62
CA SER A 58 4.44 -13.72 5.83
C SER A 58 5.44 -13.64 6.98
N SER A 59 5.48 -12.54 7.75
CA SER A 59 6.40 -12.41 8.88
C SER A 59 6.20 -13.48 9.96
N ASP A 60 7.29 -14.01 10.52
CA ASP A 60 7.31 -14.93 11.69
C ASP A 60 6.45 -14.45 12.87
N ARG A 61 6.28 -13.15 13.02
CA ARG A 61 5.51 -12.55 14.13
C ARG A 61 4.02 -12.44 13.83
N CYS A 62 3.63 -12.41 12.56
CA CYS A 62 2.27 -12.11 12.14
C CYS A 62 2.04 -12.55 10.67
N CYS A 63 1.58 -13.79 10.50
CA CYS A 63 1.30 -14.42 9.21
C CYS A 63 -0.05 -15.15 9.22
N GLY A 64 -0.45 -15.71 8.09
CA GLY A 64 -1.73 -16.43 7.94
C GLY A 64 -2.93 -15.55 8.29
N ASP A 65 -3.97 -16.16 8.86
CA ASP A 65 -5.21 -15.45 9.23
C ASP A 65 -4.98 -14.34 10.26
N ALA A 66 -4.04 -14.53 11.20
CA ALA A 66 -3.68 -13.51 12.18
C ALA A 66 -3.02 -12.30 11.49
N GLY A 67 -2.12 -12.55 10.53
CA GLY A 67 -1.50 -11.51 9.70
C GLY A 67 -2.52 -10.75 8.86
N ILE A 68 -3.44 -11.47 8.22
CA ILE A 68 -4.54 -10.89 7.43
C ILE A 68 -5.44 -10.02 8.32
N ALA A 69 -5.81 -10.53 9.50
CA ALA A 69 -6.63 -9.78 10.45
C ALA A 69 -5.92 -8.52 10.95
N ASP A 70 -4.63 -8.59 11.28
CA ASP A 70 -3.85 -7.42 11.73
C ASP A 70 -3.71 -6.36 10.63
N ALA A 71 -3.36 -6.78 9.40
CA ALA A 71 -3.27 -5.88 8.26
C ALA A 71 -4.63 -5.21 7.97
N ARG A 72 -5.73 -5.98 8.03
CA ARG A 72 -7.09 -5.45 7.88
C ARG A 72 -7.43 -4.42 8.95
N MET A 73 -7.07 -4.66 10.21
CA MET A 73 -7.25 -3.69 11.29
C MET A 73 -6.46 -2.40 11.03
N ALA A 74 -5.21 -2.51 10.58
CA ALA A 74 -4.38 -1.36 10.23
C ALA A 74 -4.98 -0.55 9.07
N VAL A 75 -5.48 -1.22 8.02
CA VAL A 75 -6.18 -0.55 6.90
C VAL A 75 -7.44 0.16 7.37
N ASN A 76 -8.25 -0.49 8.20
CA ASN A 76 -9.50 0.10 8.73
C ASN A 76 -9.23 1.30 9.64
N GLU A 77 -8.16 1.27 10.43
CA GLU A 77 -7.74 2.42 11.23
C GLU A 77 -7.31 3.59 10.35
N ALA A 78 -6.48 3.34 9.34
CA ALA A 78 -6.01 4.37 8.41
C ALA A 78 -7.18 5.01 7.65
N ARG A 79 -8.18 4.23 7.23
CA ARG A 79 -9.36 4.68 6.49
C ARG A 79 -10.23 5.70 7.21
N LYS A 80 -10.11 5.80 8.54
CA LYS A 80 -10.78 6.85 9.32
C LYS A 80 -10.23 8.25 9.02
N HIS A 81 -9.06 8.35 8.40
CA HIS A 81 -8.32 9.60 8.22
C HIS A 81 -7.78 9.84 6.81
N LEU A 82 -7.68 8.80 5.98
CA LEU A 82 -7.09 8.90 4.64
C LEU A 82 -7.62 7.78 3.73
N THR A 83 -7.45 7.95 2.42
CA THR A 83 -7.81 6.92 1.45
C THR A 83 -6.69 5.88 1.35
N VAL A 84 -7.03 4.59 1.45
CA VAL A 84 -6.07 3.47 1.30
C VAL A 84 -6.36 2.70 0.02
N LEU A 85 -5.39 2.69 -0.89
CA LEU A 85 -5.38 1.93 -2.14
C LEU A 85 -4.36 0.78 -2.02
N GLY A 86 -4.85 -0.45 -1.94
CA GLY A 86 -4.01 -1.65 -2.04
C GLY A 86 -3.82 -2.03 -3.50
N VAL A 87 -2.60 -2.35 -3.91
CA VAL A 87 -2.23 -2.76 -5.27
C VAL A 87 -1.52 -4.10 -5.18
N SER A 88 -2.18 -5.14 -5.68
CA SER A 88 -1.62 -6.48 -5.78
C SER A 88 -0.93 -6.67 -7.12
N ILE A 89 0.27 -7.25 -7.10
CA ILE A 89 1.03 -7.64 -8.29
C ILE A 89 1.14 -9.16 -8.34
N GLY A 90 0.82 -9.77 -9.50
CA GLY A 90 1.30 -11.12 -9.82
C GLY A 90 0.59 -12.32 -9.15
N GLY A 91 -0.63 -12.17 -8.62
CA GLY A 91 -1.34 -13.31 -8.01
C GLY A 91 -2.85 -13.18 -7.92
N SER A 92 -3.58 -13.86 -8.81
CA SER A 92 -5.03 -14.06 -8.66
C SER A 92 -5.38 -15.00 -7.50
N TYR A 93 -4.48 -15.93 -7.16
CA TYR A 93 -4.70 -16.97 -6.15
C TYR A 93 -4.69 -16.45 -4.70
N ILE A 94 -4.03 -15.32 -4.43
CA ILE A 94 -4.04 -14.64 -3.12
C ILE A 94 -5.10 -13.53 -3.02
N SER A 95 -5.91 -13.35 -4.07
CA SER A 95 -6.81 -12.21 -4.18
C SER A 95 -7.86 -12.17 -3.06
N ASP A 96 -8.33 -13.32 -2.57
CA ASP A 96 -9.31 -13.36 -1.48
C ASP A 96 -8.73 -12.84 -0.16
N SER A 97 -7.53 -13.27 0.21
CA SER A 97 -6.82 -12.77 1.40
C SER A 97 -6.55 -11.26 1.29
N LEU A 98 -6.11 -10.79 0.12
CA LEU A 98 -5.91 -9.36 -0.11
C LEU A 98 -7.24 -8.58 -0.12
N ARG A 99 -8.34 -9.17 -0.59
CA ARG A 99 -9.69 -8.58 -0.49
C ARG A 99 -10.15 -8.49 0.95
N GLN A 100 -9.80 -9.44 1.81
CA GLN A 100 -10.07 -9.32 3.25
C GLN A 100 -9.34 -8.11 3.85
N ILE A 101 -8.09 -7.86 3.47
CA ILE A 101 -7.31 -6.73 3.98
C ILE A 101 -7.82 -5.39 3.42
N TYR A 102 -7.91 -5.29 2.10
CA TYR A 102 -8.12 -4.02 1.40
C TYR A 102 -9.56 -3.78 0.94
N GLY A 103 -10.43 -4.78 0.88
CA GLY A 103 -11.82 -4.63 0.43
C GLY A 103 -11.95 -3.90 -0.92
N ASN A 104 -12.86 -2.92 -0.99
CA ASN A 104 -13.13 -2.11 -2.21
C ASN A 104 -11.96 -1.22 -2.65
N GLY A 105 -10.97 -1.02 -1.76
CA GLY A 105 -9.74 -0.29 -2.05
C GLY A 105 -8.68 -1.13 -2.73
N LEU A 106 -8.93 -2.41 -3.05
CA LEU A 106 -7.99 -3.28 -3.75
C LEU A 106 -8.01 -3.02 -5.27
N LEU A 107 -6.83 -2.96 -5.85
CA LEU A 107 -6.55 -3.03 -7.28
C LEU A 107 -5.69 -4.28 -7.53
N ILE A 108 -6.15 -5.19 -8.38
CA ILE A 108 -5.39 -6.39 -8.74
C ILE A 108 -4.75 -6.15 -10.10
N VAL A 109 -3.45 -6.35 -10.19
CA VAL A 109 -2.65 -6.21 -11.40
C VAL A 109 -1.98 -7.54 -11.70
N ASN A 110 -2.43 -8.20 -12.76
CA ASN A 110 -1.89 -9.50 -13.17
C ASN A 110 -0.65 -9.35 -14.07
N ASP A 111 -0.60 -8.28 -14.87
CA ASP A 111 0.52 -7.94 -15.74
C ASP A 111 1.14 -6.61 -15.29
N LEU A 112 2.45 -6.61 -15.04
CA LEU A 112 3.22 -5.42 -14.70
C LEU A 112 3.13 -4.32 -15.75
N SER A 113 2.92 -4.67 -17.02
CA SER A 113 2.73 -3.71 -18.12
C SER A 113 1.51 -2.80 -17.88
N GLU A 114 0.50 -3.28 -17.15
CA GLU A 114 -0.73 -2.57 -16.85
C GLU A 114 -0.67 -1.73 -15.57
N LEU A 115 0.33 -1.97 -14.71
CA LEU A 115 0.42 -1.41 -13.35
C LEU A 115 0.24 0.11 -13.34
N PHE A 116 0.99 0.80 -14.22
CA PHE A 116 0.97 2.25 -14.28
C PHE A 116 -0.40 2.79 -14.70
N MET A 117 -1.01 2.21 -15.74
CA MET A 117 -2.29 2.64 -16.26
C MET A 117 -3.43 2.34 -15.28
N ASN A 118 -3.38 1.19 -14.62
CA ASN A 118 -4.38 0.77 -13.65
C ASN A 118 -4.36 1.66 -12.39
N ILE A 119 -3.17 1.95 -11.83
CA ILE A 119 -3.02 2.88 -10.71
C ILE A 119 -3.50 4.27 -11.11
N SER A 120 -3.08 4.79 -12.27
CA SER A 120 -3.45 6.13 -12.75
C SER A 120 -4.97 6.28 -12.93
N SER A 121 -5.63 5.28 -13.50
CA SER A 121 -7.09 5.26 -13.67
C SER A 121 -7.82 5.24 -12.32
N LYS A 122 -7.36 4.41 -11.37
CA LYS A 122 -7.94 4.34 -10.03
C LYS A 122 -7.73 5.64 -9.25
N LEU A 123 -6.54 6.23 -9.30
CA LEU A 123 -6.26 7.53 -8.68
C LEU A 123 -7.13 8.65 -9.26
N ARG A 124 -7.32 8.69 -10.59
CA ARG A 124 -8.22 9.66 -11.22
C ARG A 124 -9.65 9.55 -10.69
N LYS A 125 -10.14 8.33 -10.46
CA LYS A 125 -11.48 8.11 -9.88
C LYS A 125 -11.55 8.59 -8.43
N ILE A 126 -10.55 8.28 -7.60
CA ILE A 126 -10.48 8.71 -6.20
C ILE A 126 -10.47 10.24 -6.13
N ILE A 127 -9.59 10.90 -6.90
CA ILE A 127 -9.46 12.37 -6.87
C ILE A 127 -10.78 13.05 -7.29
N LYS A 128 -11.49 12.51 -8.28
CA LYS A 128 -12.78 13.06 -8.72
C LYS A 128 -13.92 12.88 -7.72
N GLN A 129 -13.81 11.96 -6.76
CA GLN A 129 -14.81 11.73 -5.72
C GLN A 129 -14.60 12.63 -4.50
N GLU A 130 -13.40 13.20 -4.34
CA GLU A 130 -13.04 14.09 -3.22
C GLU A 130 -13.11 15.59 -3.59
N ILE A 131 -13.53 15.92 -4.82
CA ILE A 131 -13.86 17.27 -5.29
C ILE A 131 -15.38 17.35 -5.44
#